data_AF-A0A5C3L3S6-F1
#
_entry.id   AF-A0A5C3L3S6-F1
#
_cell.length_a   1.000
_cell.length_b   1.000
_cell.length_c   1.000
_cell.angle_alpha   90.00
_cell.angle_beta   90.00
_cell.angle_gamma   90.00
#
_symmetry.space_group_name_H-M   'P 1'
#
loop_
_entity.id
_entity.type
_entity.pdbx_description
1 polymer ?
#
loop_
_entity_poly.entity_id
_entity_poly.type
_entity_poly.pdbx_seq_one_letter_code
_entity_poly.pdbx_strand_id
1 'polypeptide(L)'
;MGQRHHAILIGRVRRRDGATRYRCLAAIYDRWCYRTGPLRHANRFRLMAEQPDNASLIREELQDYAESVERQPESPCPLCWRLLGLRTGTVRMS
;
A
#
# COMPACT_ATOMS: atom_id res chain seq x y z
N MET A 1 -9.19 -21.87 -15.15
CA MET A 1 -8.54 -21.88 -13.82
C MET A 1 -7.59 -20.70 -13.73
N GLY A 2 -7.91 -19.69 -12.91
CA GLY A 2 -7.10 -18.48 -12.72
C GLY A 2 -6.26 -18.58 -11.46
N GLN A 3 -5.02 -18.10 -11.48
CA GLN A 3 -4.23 -17.94 -10.27
C GLN A 3 -4.90 -16.88 -9.35
N ARG A 4 -4.59 -16.90 -8.06
CA ARG A 4 -5.07 -15.91 -7.10
C ARG A 4 -3.85 -15.22 -6.56
N HIS A 5 -3.81 -13.90 -6.63
CA HIS A 5 -2.67 -13.12 -6.19
C HIS A 5 -3.07 -12.23 -5.03
N HIS A 6 -2.34 -12.34 -3.93
CA HIS A 6 -2.48 -11.49 -2.76
C HIS A 6 -1.23 -10.63 -2.70
N ALA A 7 -1.38 -9.32 -2.59
CA ALA A 7 -0.25 -8.43 -2.28
C ALA A 7 -0.55 -7.73 -0.96
N ILE A 8 0.36 -7.88 0.00
CA ILE A 8 0.26 -7.30 1.33
C ILE A 8 1.46 -6.36 1.51
N LEU A 9 1.17 -5.12 1.88
CA LEU A 9 2.18 -4.12 2.21
C LEU A 9 2.30 -4.06 3.73
N ILE A 10 3.52 -4.27 4.25
CA ILE A 10 3.82 -4.21 5.67
C ILE A 10 4.73 -3.02 5.94
N GLY A 11 4.29 -2.13 6.82
CA GLY A 11 5.03 -0.96 7.26
C GLY A 11 5.67 -1.17 8.62
N ARG A 12 6.86 -0.61 8.81
CA ARG A 12 7.52 -0.50 10.12
C ARG A 12 7.14 0.83 10.76
N VAL A 13 6.36 0.77 11.84
CA VAL A 13 5.84 1.94 12.56
C VAL A 13 6.58 2.05 13.90
N ARG A 14 7.19 3.21 14.15
CA ARG A 14 7.89 3.50 15.42
C ARG A 14 6.98 4.34 16.30
N ARG A 15 6.66 3.83 17.47
CA ARG A 15 5.79 4.50 18.45
C ARG A 15 6.60 5.49 19.31
N ARG A 16 5.89 6.42 19.96
CA ARG A 16 6.49 7.34 20.96
C ARG A 16 7.10 6.62 22.16
N ASP A 17 6.60 5.45 22.54
CA ASP A 17 7.18 4.59 23.59
C ASP A 17 8.53 3.94 23.19
N GLY A 18 9.02 4.23 21.98
CA GLY A 18 10.26 3.68 21.43
C GLY A 18 10.10 2.29 20.82
N ALA A 19 8.93 1.65 20.98
CA ALA A 19 8.66 0.33 20.41
C ALA A 19 8.46 0.42 18.90
N THR A 20 9.02 -0.55 18.20
CA THR A 20 8.85 -0.69 16.75
C THR A 20 7.91 -1.85 16.47
N ARG A 21 6.86 -1.62 15.68
CA ARG A 21 5.88 -2.65 15.30
C ARG A 21 5.77 -2.74 13.78
N TYR A 22 5.56 -3.95 13.29
CA TYR A 22 5.19 -4.19 11.89
C TYR A 22 3.68 -4.23 11.78
N ARG A 23 3.11 -3.46 10.85
CA ARG A 23 1.67 -3.34 10.65
C ARG A 23 1.33 -3.51 9.18
N CYS A 24 0.18 -4.13 8.91
CA CYS A 24 -0.36 -4.18 7.55
C CYS A 24 -0.82 -2.77 7.16
N LEU A 25 -0.25 -2.22 6.08
CA LEU A 25 -0.63 -0.92 5.53
C LEU A 25 -1.71 -1.05 4.46
N ALA A 26 -1.60 -2.10 3.64
CA ALA A 26 -2.56 -2.40 2.60
C ALA A 26 -2.54 -3.89 2.24
N ALA A 27 -3.67 -4.41 1.78
CA ALA A 27 -3.80 -5.80 1.34
C ALA A 27 -4.77 -5.87 0.15
N ILE A 28 -4.27 -6.15 -1.05
CA ILE A 28 -5.11 -6.32 -2.24
C ILE A 28 -5.23 -7.79 -2.62
N TYR A 29 -6.41 -8.12 -3.13
CA TYR A 29 -6.75 -9.44 -3.62
C TYR A 29 -7.11 -9.37 -5.11
N ASP A 30 -6.34 -10.05 -5.96
CA ASP A 30 -6.58 -10.14 -7.39
C ASP A 30 -6.92 -11.57 -7.83
N ARG A 31 -7.95 -11.69 -8.67
CA ARG A 31 -8.42 -12.95 -9.27
C ARG A 31 -8.05 -13.06 -10.76
N TRP A 32 -7.33 -12.09 -11.32
CA TRP A 32 -6.99 -12.03 -12.74
C TRP A 32 -5.50 -12.17 -12.97
N CYS A 33 -5.16 -13.06 -13.91
CA CYS A 33 -3.82 -13.63 -13.99
C CYS A 33 -3.21 -13.41 -15.36
N TYR A 34 -2.39 -12.38 -15.44
CA TYR A 34 -1.23 -12.45 -16.31
C TYR A 34 -0.04 -12.79 -15.44
N ARG A 35 0.77 -13.76 -15.88
CA ARG A 35 1.87 -14.42 -15.16
C ARG A 35 2.84 -13.47 -14.42
N THR A 36 2.94 -12.22 -14.85
CA THR A 36 3.83 -11.17 -14.32
C THR A 36 3.09 -10.03 -13.61
N GLY A 37 1.76 -10.08 -13.50
CA GLY A 37 0.92 -9.05 -12.92
C GLY A 37 1.33 -8.63 -11.50
N PRO A 38 1.55 -9.55 -10.55
CA PRO A 38 1.94 -9.21 -9.18
C PRO A 38 3.28 -8.47 -9.11
N LEU A 39 4.28 -8.95 -9.87
CA LEU A 39 5.60 -8.31 -9.95
C LEU A 39 5.52 -6.92 -10.57
N ARG A 40 4.68 -6.75 -11.61
CA ARG A 40 4.44 -5.44 -12.22
C ARG A 40 3.77 -4.47 -11.25
N HIS A 41 2.77 -4.92 -10.50
CA HIS A 41 2.12 -4.09 -9.47
C HIS A 41 3.09 -3.71 -8.35
N ALA A 42 3.92 -4.65 -7.88
CA ALA A 42 4.94 -4.37 -6.87
C ALA A 42 5.98 -3.36 -7.37
N ASN A 43 6.50 -3.54 -8.59
CA ASN A 43 7.45 -2.59 -9.18
C ASN A 43 6.81 -1.21 -9.41
N ARG A 44 5.55 -1.17 -9.86
CA ARG A 44 4.81 0.08 -10.03
C ARG A 44 4.61 0.79 -8.69
N PHE A 45 4.19 0.06 -7.66
CA PHE A 45 4.07 0.60 -6.31
C PHE A 45 5.40 1.20 -5.84
N ARG A 46 6.52 0.48 -6.02
CA ARG A 46 7.86 0.98 -5.69
C ARG A 46 8.16 2.30 -6.40
N LEU A 47 7.98 2.35 -7.72
CA LEU A 47 8.24 3.55 -8.52
C LEU A 47 7.35 4.74 -8.12
N MET A 48 6.09 4.48 -7.73
CA MET A 48 5.21 5.53 -7.25
C MET A 48 5.55 6.00 -5.84
N ALA A 49 5.91 5.07 -4.94
CA ALA A 49 6.32 5.38 -3.58
C ALA A 49 7.65 6.15 -3.53
N GLU A 50 8.50 6.01 -4.56
CA GLU A 50 9.75 6.76 -4.73
C GLU A 50 9.53 8.21 -5.22
N GLN A 51 8.35 8.56 -5.74
CA GLN A 51 8.05 9.94 -6.12
C GLN A 51 8.04 10.85 -4.87
N PRO A 52 8.70 12.01 -4.88
CA PRO A 52 8.87 12.87 -3.69
C PRO A 52 7.55 13.22 -2.99
N ASP A 53 6.52 13.55 -3.77
CA ASP A 53 5.21 13.93 -3.25
C ASP A 53 4.51 12.77 -2.55
N ASN A 54 4.50 11.60 -3.21
CA ASN A 54 3.94 10.38 -2.65
C ASN A 54 4.73 9.92 -1.41
N ALA A 55 6.05 10.03 -1.45
CA ALA A 55 6.90 9.66 -0.32
C ALA A 55 6.64 10.54 0.90
N SER A 56 6.35 11.82 0.70
CA SER A 56 6.01 12.76 1.77
C SER A 56 4.66 12.41 2.40
N LEU A 57 3.64 12.18 1.56
CA LEU A 57 2.31 11.76 2.02
C LEU A 57 2.32 10.41 2.73
N ILE A 58 3.05 9.41 2.20
CA ILE A 58 3.19 8.10 2.87
C ILE A 58 3.83 8.27 4.26
N ARG A 59 4.83 9.15 4.40
CA ARG A 59 5.45 9.40 5.71
C ARG A 59 4.50 10.08 6.68
N GLU A 60 3.73 11.06 6.22
CA GLU A 60 2.70 11.76 7.00
C GLU A 60 1.63 10.78 7.49
N GLU A 61 1.03 9.99 6.59
CA GLU A 61 0.04 8.96 6.95
C GLU A 61 0.61 7.95 7.95
N LEU A 62 1.88 7.56 7.81
CA LEU A 62 2.55 6.65 8.74
C LEU A 62 2.85 7.29 10.11
N GLN A 63 3.13 8.59 10.16
CA GLN A 63 3.32 9.32 11.41
C GLN A 63 2.00 9.42 12.17
N ASP A 64 0.92 9.84 11.51
CA ASP A 64 -0.42 9.90 12.10
C ASP A 64 -0.88 8.54 12.62
N TYR A 65 -0.57 7.47 11.87
CA TYR A 65 -0.85 6.11 12.30
C TYR A 65 -0.02 5.68 13.53
N ALA A 66 1.23 6.15 13.63
CA ALA A 66 2.08 5.93 14.79
C ALA A 66 1.60 6.66 16.05
N GLU A 67 0.86 7.75 15.88
CA GLU A 67 0.26 8.51 16.99
C GLU A 67 -1.10 7.92 17.41
N SER A 68 -1.86 7.36 16.48
CA SER A 68 -3.23 6.86 16.69
C SER A 68 -3.34 5.36 16.99
N VAL A 69 -2.27 4.71 17.48
CA VAL A 69 -2.10 3.23 17.60
C VAL A 69 -3.24 2.47 18.31
N GLU A 70 -4.05 3.16 19.10
CA GLU A 70 -5.22 2.59 19.78
C GLU A 70 -6.43 2.42 18.84
N ARG A 71 -6.54 3.26 17.81
CA ARG A 71 -7.48 3.08 16.71
C ARG A 71 -6.81 2.19 15.67
N GLN A 72 -7.42 1.04 15.38
CA GLN A 72 -7.11 0.28 14.17
C GLN A 72 -8.03 0.80 13.06
N PRO A 73 -7.62 1.81 12.26
CA PRO A 73 -8.38 2.19 11.09
C PRO A 73 -8.43 1.01 10.12
N GLU A 74 -9.55 0.86 9.41
CA GLU A 74 -9.71 -0.16 8.38
C GLU A 74 -8.67 -0.04 7.25
N SER A 75 -8.16 1.18 7.03
CA SER A 75 -7.05 1.47 6.11
C SER A 75 -6.06 2.43 6.78
N PRO A 76 -4.92 1.94 7.30
CA PRO A 76 -3.93 2.78 7.99
C PRO A 76 -3.08 3.65 7.06
N CYS A 77 -3.05 3.37 5.75
CA CYS A 77 -2.40 4.22 4.75
C CYS A 77 -3.27 4.23 3.46
N PRO A 78 -4.27 5.13 3.38
CA PRO A 78 -5.16 5.23 2.21
C PRO A 78 -4.39 5.42 0.90
N LEU A 79 -3.31 6.20 0.91
CA LEU A 79 -2.47 6.39 -0.28
C LEU A 79 -1.77 5.09 -0.66
N CYS A 80 -1.18 4.38 0.30
CA CYS A 80 -0.55 3.09 0.04
C CYS A 80 -1.54 2.08 -0.55
N TRP A 81 -2.76 2.04 -0.02
CA TRP A 81 -3.84 1.19 -0.53
C TRP A 81 -4.18 1.53 -1.98
N ARG A 82 -4.33 2.83 -2.27
CA ARG A 82 -4.62 3.31 -3.62
C ARG A 82 -3.49 2.98 -4.58
N LEU A 83 -2.24 3.26 -4.23
CA LEU A 83 -1.06 2.99 -5.05
C LEU A 83 -0.89 1.50 -5.36
N LEU A 84 -1.17 0.64 -4.38
CA LEU A 84 -1.10 -0.81 -4.54
C LEU A 84 -2.23 -1.35 -5.44
N GLY A 85 -3.43 -0.76 -5.33
CA GLY A 85 -4.61 -1.13 -6.12
C GLY A 85 -4.70 -0.50 -7.51
N LEU A 86 -3.77 0.38 -7.90
CA LEU A 86 -3.76 1.00 -9.22
C LEU A 86 -3.53 -0.05 -10.32
N ARG A 87 -4.63 -0.50 -10.92
CA ARG A 87 -4.63 -1.24 -12.18
C ARG A 87 -4.52 -0.25 -13.33
N THR A 88 -3.50 -0.36 -14.18
CA THR A 88 -3.55 0.31 -15.49
C THR A 88 -4.54 -0.48 -16.35
N GLY A 89 -5.80 -0.04 -16.30
CA GLY A 89 -6.86 -0.43 -17.23
C GLY A 89 -7.90 0.69 -17.22
N THR A 90 -8.06 1.34 -18.37
CA THR A 90 -8.98 2.46 -18.67
C THR A 90 -8.74 3.77 -17.91
N VAL A 91 -7.87 4.61 -18.49
CA VAL A 91 -8.31 5.98 -18.79
C VAL A 91 -9.59 5.82 -19.62
N ARG A 92 -10.77 6.03 -19.04
CA ARG A 92 -11.96 6.35 -19.82
C ARG A 92 -11.82 7.82 -20.21
N MET A 93 -11.20 8.06 -21.37
CA MET A 93 -11.60 9.17 -22.21
C MET A 93 -12.78 8.66 -23.03
N SER A 94 -13.99 8.92 -22.57
CA SER A 94 -15.25 9.00 -23.33
C SER A 94 -16.32 9.51 -22.39
#